data_AF-A0A147EQ60-F1
#
_entry.id   AF-A0A147EQ60-F1
#
_cell.length_a   1.000
_cell.length_b   1.000
_cell.length_c   1.000
_cell.angle_alpha   90.00
_cell.angle_beta   90.00
_cell.angle_gamma   90.00
#
_symmetry.space_group_name_H-M   'P 1'
#
loop_
_entity.id
_entity.type
_entity.pdbx_description
1 polymer ?
#
loop_
_entity_poly.entity_id
_entity_poly.type
_entity_poly.pdbx_seq_one_letter_code
_entity_poly.pdbx_strand_id
1 'polypeptide(L)' 'MLEEWSMLGLGAALLPISRVTEPMHRPVIDEGIEVEIFSEAVWDPASGLARELSALIALMTESSARMMA' A
#
# COMPACT_ATOMS: atom_id res chain seq x y z
N MET A 1 -4.35 -8.13 14.72
CA MET A 1 -4.27 -7.92 13.26
C MET A 1 -2.98 -8.57 12.75
N LEU A 2 -2.86 -9.00 11.49
CA LEU A 2 -1.72 -9.79 10.99
C LEU A 2 -0.34 -9.12 11.20
N GLU A 3 -0.30 -7.79 11.25
CA GLU A 3 0.91 -6.99 11.53
C GLU A 3 1.44 -7.21 12.95
N GLU A 4 0.57 -7.50 13.92
CA GLU A 4 1.01 -7.80 15.29
C GLU A 4 1.72 -9.16 15.35
N TRP A 5 1.40 -10.07 14.43
CA TRP A 5 2.00 -11.41 14.39
C TRP A 5 3.42 -11.38 13.83
N SER A 6 3.74 -10.42 12.95
CA SER A 6 5.12 -10.27 12.46
C SER A 6 6.07 -9.86 13.58
N MET A 7 5.59 -9.11 14.58
CA MET A 7 6.37 -8.67 15.74
C MET A 7 6.58 -9.76 16.80
N LEU A 8 5.86 -10.89 16.72
CA LEU A 8 5.98 -11.98 17.69
C LEU A 8 7.23 -12.85 17.48
N GLY A 9 7.91 -12.70 16.34
CA GLY A 9 9.10 -13.49 16.00
C GLY A 9 8.83 -14.98 15.75
N LEU A 10 7.56 -15.39 15.63
CA LEU A 10 7.12 -16.78 15.43
C LEU A 10 6.98 -17.14 13.94
N GLY A 11 7.93 -16.72 13.11
CA GLY A 11 7.95 -17.00 11.67
C GLY A 11 8.20 -15.77 10.82
N ALA A 12 7.78 -15.83 9.56
CA ALA A 12 7.86 -14.73 8.61
C ALA A 12 6.45 -14.29 8.18
N ALA A 13 6.26 -12.99 8.06
CA ALA A 13 5.05 -12.38 7.50
C ALA A 13 5.39 -11.65 6.20
N LEU A 14 4.44 -11.69 5.25
CA LEU A 14 4.51 -10.85 4.07
C LEU A 14 3.62 -9.64 4.30
N LEU A 15 4.23 -8.45 4.21
CA LEU A 15 3.56 -7.17 4.41
C LEU A 15 3.85 -6.27 3.22
N PRO A 16 2.85 -5.49 2.73
CA PRO A 16 3.14 -4.39 1.82
C PRO A 16 4.10 -3.40 2.48
N ILE A 17 5.00 -2.81 1.69
CA ILE A 17 6.02 -1.87 2.21
C ILE A 17 5.40 -0.69 2.99
N SER A 18 4.21 -0.24 2.58
CA SER A 18 3.45 0.83 3.25
C SER A 18 2.96 0.46 4.67
N ARG A 19 3.06 -0.81 5.05
CA ARG A 19 2.64 -1.35 6.36
C ARG A 19 3.82 -1.87 7.19
N VAL A 20 5.04 -1.78 6.68
CA VAL A 20 6.24 -2.20 7.42
C VAL A 20 6.59 -1.15 8.46
N THR A 21 6.64 -1.55 9.73
CA THR A 21 7.02 -0.67 10.86
C THR A 21 8.41 -0.96 11.40
N GLU A 22 9.01 -2.10 11.02
CA GLU A 22 10.34 -2.51 11.47
C GLU A 22 11.41 -2.25 10.40
N PRO A 23 12.62 -1.83 10.81
CA PRO A 23 13.70 -1.52 9.88
C PRO A 23 14.26 -2.76 9.19
N MET A 24 14.08 -3.95 9.76
CA MET A 24 14.62 -5.20 9.23
C MET A 24 13.55 -5.98 8.46
N HIS A 25 13.55 -5.84 7.14
CA HIS A 25 12.73 -6.61 6.22
C HIS A 25 13.54 -6.97 4.97
N ARG A 26 13.03 -7.90 4.16
CA ARG A 26 13.61 -8.26 2.86
C ARG A 26 12.54 -8.18 1.78
N PRO A 27 12.89 -7.73 0.56
CA PRO A 27 11.95 -7.72 -0.55
C PRO A 27 11.52 -9.14 -0.91
N VAL A 28 10.30 -9.27 -1.42
CA VAL A 28 9.81 -10.51 -2.02
C VAL A 28 10.21 -10.51 -3.48
N ILE A 29 10.88 -11.57 -3.92
CA ILE A 29 11.34 -11.74 -5.30
C ILE A 29 10.56 -12.87 -5.95
N ASP A 30 9.99 -12.61 -7.11
CA ASP A 30 9.36 -13.60 -7.98
C ASP A 30 10.02 -13.55 -9.36
N GLU A 31 10.50 -14.68 -9.86
CA GLU A 31 11.27 -14.79 -11.12
C GLU A 31 12.42 -13.77 -11.29
N GLY A 32 13.04 -13.36 -10.18
CA GLY A 32 14.13 -12.38 -10.19
C GLY A 32 13.68 -10.91 -10.20
N ILE A 33 12.37 -10.66 -10.06
CA ILE A 33 11.76 -9.33 -10.04
C ILE A 33 11.17 -9.07 -8.64
N GLU A 34 11.34 -7.86 -8.11
CA GLU A 34 10.68 -7.47 -6.87
C GLU A 34 9.16 -7.40 -7.06
N VAL A 35 8.43 -8.05 -6.17
CA VAL A 35 6.96 -8.07 -6.22
C VAL A 35 6.42 -6.72 -5.79
N GLU A 36 5.73 -6.05 -6.71
CA GLU A 36 5.00 -4.81 -6.44
C GLU A 36 3.51 -5.07 -6.18
N ILE A 37 2.93 -4.29 -5.26
CA ILE A 37 1.51 -4.34 -4.95
C ILE A 37 0.91 -2.97 -5.22
N PHE A 38 -0.07 -2.93 -6.12
CA PHE A 38 -0.84 -1.74 -6.41
C PHE A 38 -2.13 -1.73 -5.59
N SER A 39 -2.50 -0.55 -5.08
CA SER A 39 -3.76 -0.34 -4.37
C SER A 39 -4.66 0.54 -5.22
N GLU A 40 -5.92 0.15 -5.35
CA GLU A 40 -6.94 0.93 -6.04
C GLU A 40 -7.99 1.42 -5.04
N ALA A 41 -8.36 2.69 -5.16
CA ALA A 41 -9.49 3.24 -4.43
C ALA A 41 -10.77 2.98 -5.24
N VAL A 42 -11.74 2.30 -4.63
CA VAL A 42 -13.02 1.95 -5.27
C VAL A 42 -14.17 2.57 -4.49
N TRP A 43 -15.09 3.23 -5.19
CA TRP A 43 -16.30 3.80 -4.60
C TRP A 43 -17.49 3.66 -5.54
N ASP A 44 -18.70 3.75 -4.99
CA ASP A 44 -19.94 3.81 -5.78
C ASP A 44 -20.00 5.14 -6.56
N PRO A 45 -20.07 5.12 -7.90
CA PRO A 45 -20.22 6.32 -8.70
C PRO A 45 -21.51 7.11 -8.42
N ALA A 46 -22.54 6.45 -7.91
CA ALA A 46 -23.81 7.09 -7.53
C ALA A 46 -23.76 7.71 -6.12
N SER A 47 -22.66 7.53 -5.38
CA SER A 47 -22.47 8.17 -4.08
C SER A 47 -22.54 9.68 -4.21
N GLY A 48 -23.24 10.33 -3.26
CA GLY A 48 -23.26 11.79 -3.15
C GLY A 48 -21.88 12.43 -2.92
N LEU A 49 -20.85 11.62 -2.67
CA LEU A 49 -19.45 12.04 -2.48
C LEU A 49 -18.55 11.71 -3.69
N ALA A 50 -19.09 11.17 -4.79
CA ALA A 50 -18.28 10.66 -5.90
C ALA A 50 -17.34 11.73 -6.50
N ARG A 51 -17.77 13.00 -6.52
CA ARG A 51 -16.95 14.12 -7.01
C ARG A 51 -15.82 14.45 -6.04
N GLU A 52 -16.12 14.51 -4.76
CA GLU A 52 -15.17 14.82 -3.70
C GLU A 52 -14.11 13.70 -3.56
N LEU A 53 -14.53 12.44 -3.66
CA LEU A 53 -13.64 11.28 -3.67
C LEU A 53 -12.72 11.30 -4.89
N SER A 54 -13.24 11.60 -6.08
CA SER A 54 -12.43 11.75 -7.30
C SER A 54 -11.37 12.84 -7.13
N ALA A 55 -11.74 14.01 -6.58
CA ALA A 55 -10.82 15.11 -6.36
C ALA A 55 -9.73 14.75 -5.32
N LEU A 56 -10.09 14.05 -4.26
CA LEU A 56 -9.13 13.58 -3.25
C LEU A 56 -8.11 12.61 -3.86
N ILE A 57 -8.56 11.64 -4.66
CA ILE A 57 -7.66 10.67 -5.29
C ILE A 57 -6.72 11.33 -6.29
N ALA A 58 -7.20 12.32 -7.05
CA ALA A 58 -6.33 13.10 -7.94
C ALA A 58 -5.20 13.78 -7.14
N LEU A 59 -5.53 14.44 -6.02
CA LEU A 59 -4.54 15.11 -5.16
C LEU A 59 -3.53 14.12 -4.54
N MET A 60 -4.01 12.96 -4.09
CA MET A 60 -3.15 11.92 -3.50
C MET A 60 -2.19 11.33 -4.54
N THR A 61 -2.66 11.15 -5.77
CA THR A 61 -1.86 10.59 -6.88
C THR A 61 -0.77 11.56 -7.30
N GLU A 62 -1.07 12.86 -7.42
CA GLU A 62 -0.06 13.90 -7.70
C GLU A 62 1.02 13.96 -6.62
N SER A 63 0.61 13.87 -5.35
CA SER A 63 1.53 13.88 -4.21
C SER A 63 2.46 12.66 -4.22
N SER A 64 1.92 11.48 -4.53
CA SER A 64 2.71 10.25 -4.65
C SER A 64 3.70 10.34 -5.81
N ALA A 65 3.28 10.87 -6.96
CA ALA A 65 4.17 11.04 -8.12
C ALA A 65 5.34 11.99 -7.80
N ARG A 66 5.12 13.05 -7.02
CA ARG A 66 6.18 13.98 -6.59
C ARG A 66 7.17 13.34 -5.61
N MET A 67 6.72 12.43 -4.76
CA MET A 67 7.60 11.74 -3.79
C MET A 67 8.52 10.70 -4.46
N MET A 68 8.15 10.22 -5.64
CA MET A 68 8.91 9.24 -6.42
C MET A 68 9.83 9.86 -7.49
N ALA A 69 9.81 11.18 -7.67
CA ALA A 69 10.59 11.94 -8.66
C ALA A 69 11.79 12.65 -8.02
#